data_AF-A0A1S1T5F0-F1
#
_entry.id   AF-A0A1S1T5F0-F1
#
_cell.length_a   1.000
_cell.length_b   1.000
_cell.length_c   1.000
_cell.angle_alpha   90.00
_cell.angle_beta   90.00
_cell.angle_gamma   90.00
#
_symmetry.space_group_name_H-M   'P 1'
#
loop_
_entity.id
_entity.type
_entity.pdbx_description
1 polymer ?
#
loop_
_entity_poly.entity_id
_entity_poly.type
_entity_poly.pdbx_seq_one_letter_code
_entity_poly.pdbx_strand_id
1 'polypeptide(L)'
;MSVYGYAKVISTIRLDRAFATLPIFIHGYDYAIPGGFPGDTRRPIYAKQDEWLGGPMKSKQITDLDLQREIIRILIDAFHDMLERVAGQSSTTHVHVIDVRGTLGKTDWADEIHGTSAGFKKVAARFSETIGMVIGNR
;
A
#
# COMPACT_ATOMS: atom_id res chain seq x y z
N MET A 1 -2.34 6.15 11.29
CA MET A 1 -3.04 7.23 10.58
C MET A 1 -4.54 7.01 10.77
N SER A 2 -5.25 7.94 11.42
CA SER A 2 -6.67 7.74 11.78
C SER A 2 -7.58 7.96 10.57
N VAL A 3 -8.75 7.31 10.56
CA VAL A 3 -9.87 7.57 9.62
C VAL A 3 -10.10 9.07 9.39
N TYR A 4 -9.96 9.89 10.44
CA TYR A 4 -10.09 11.36 10.38
C TYR A 4 -9.21 12.04 9.33
N GLY A 5 -7.98 11.57 9.10
CA GLY A 5 -7.06 12.18 8.14
C GLY A 5 -7.56 12.03 6.71
N TYR A 6 -7.92 10.80 6.33
CA TYR A 6 -8.50 10.52 5.02
C TYR A 6 -9.86 11.21 4.84
N ALA A 7 -10.74 11.14 5.84
CA ALA A 7 -12.04 11.79 5.79
C ALA A 7 -11.91 13.30 5.56
N LYS A 8 -10.93 13.97 6.18
CA LYS A 8 -10.66 15.39 5.98
C LYS A 8 -10.19 15.70 4.55
N VAL A 9 -9.31 14.89 3.97
CA VAL A 9 -8.87 15.08 2.58
C VAL A 9 -10.04 14.90 1.61
N ILE A 10 -10.83 13.83 1.79
CA ILE A 10 -12.00 13.55 0.97
C ILE A 10 -13.02 14.70 1.10
N SER A 11 -13.34 15.14 2.31
CA SER A 11 -14.29 16.24 2.50
C SER A 11 -13.80 17.53 1.88
N THR A 12 -12.50 17.82 1.97
CA THR A 12 -11.88 19.00 1.34
C THR A 12 -12.02 18.97 -0.17
N ILE A 13 -11.79 17.82 -0.82
CA ILE A 13 -12.02 17.66 -2.27
C ILE A 13 -13.49 17.91 -2.62
N ARG A 14 -14.41 17.38 -1.80
CA ARG A 14 -15.86 17.50 -2.03
C ARG A 14 -16.44 18.91 -1.80
N LEU A 15 -15.69 19.82 -1.14
CA LEU A 15 -16.11 21.22 -1.01
C LEU A 15 -16.12 21.95 -2.35
N ASP A 16 -15.31 21.51 -3.31
CA ASP A 16 -15.41 21.99 -4.68
C ASP A 16 -16.61 21.34 -5.38
N ARG A 17 -17.56 22.17 -5.83
CA ARG A 17 -18.78 21.71 -6.52
C ARG A 17 -18.45 20.93 -7.81
N ALA A 18 -17.35 21.25 -8.49
CA ALA A 18 -16.91 20.52 -9.67
C ALA A 18 -16.49 19.08 -9.35
N PHE A 19 -16.14 18.79 -8.09
CA PHE A 19 -15.68 17.49 -7.63
C PHE A 19 -16.66 16.80 -6.68
N ALA A 20 -17.89 17.29 -6.54
CA ALA A 20 -18.88 16.72 -5.62
C ALA A 20 -19.13 15.21 -5.85
N THR A 21 -19.03 14.74 -7.09
CA THR A 21 -19.22 13.33 -7.49
C THR A 21 -18.02 12.72 -8.22
N LEU A 22 -16.87 13.41 -8.24
CA LEU A 22 -15.65 12.90 -8.86
C LEU A 22 -15.23 11.57 -8.18
N PRO A 23 -15.00 10.47 -8.92
CA PRO A 23 -14.43 9.27 -8.33
C PRO A 23 -13.08 9.55 -7.67
N ILE A 24 -12.94 9.19 -6.39
CA ILE A 24 -11.69 9.29 -5.64
C ILE A 24 -11.14 7.88 -5.48
N PHE A 25 -9.88 7.68 -5.86
CA PHE A 25 -9.19 6.42 -5.69
C PHE A 25 -8.16 6.55 -4.59
N ILE A 26 -8.22 5.67 -3.59
CA ILE A 26 -7.21 5.51 -2.54
C ILE A 26 -6.60 4.13 -2.68
N HIS A 27 -5.36 3.94 -2.23
CA HIS A 27 -4.70 2.64 -2.33
C HIS A 27 -3.97 2.29 -1.05
N GLY A 28 -3.85 0.98 -0.83
CA GLY A 28 -3.03 0.41 0.23
C GLY A 28 -1.58 0.20 -0.21
N TYR A 29 -0.87 -0.59 0.59
CA TYR A 29 0.46 -1.11 0.27
C TYR A 29 0.38 -2.63 0.12
N ASP A 30 1.39 -3.20 -0.53
CA ASP A 30 1.59 -4.64 -0.56
C ASP A 30 2.37 -5.11 0.68
N TYR A 31 2.49 -6.42 0.87
CA TYR A 31 3.22 -7.05 1.96
C TYR A 31 4.73 -6.88 1.76
N ALA A 32 5.24 -5.76 2.28
CA ALA A 32 6.66 -5.43 2.32
C ALA A 32 7.50 -6.55 2.96
N ILE A 33 8.75 -6.67 2.51
CA ILE A 33 9.65 -7.75 2.95
C ILE A 33 10.77 -7.14 3.79
N PRO A 34 10.79 -7.35 5.12
CA PRO A 34 11.90 -6.97 5.98
C PRO A 34 13.22 -7.51 5.44
N GLY A 35 14.26 -6.71 5.52
CA GLY A 35 15.56 -6.92 4.89
C GLY A 35 16.67 -7.25 5.87
N GLY A 36 17.84 -7.52 5.30
CA GLY A 36 19.03 -7.92 6.06
C GLY A 36 18.95 -9.35 6.61
N PHE A 37 18.11 -10.20 6.02
CA PHE A 37 18.11 -11.64 6.25
C PHE A 37 19.20 -12.34 5.41
N PRO A 38 19.66 -13.54 5.79
CA PRO A 38 20.66 -14.28 5.02
C PRO A 38 20.23 -14.50 3.57
N GLY A 39 21.08 -14.08 2.62
CA GLY A 39 20.80 -14.22 1.19
C GLY A 39 19.88 -13.15 0.60
N ASP A 40 19.52 -12.11 1.36
CA ASP A 40 18.90 -10.92 0.78
C ASP A 40 19.89 -10.28 -0.20
N THR A 41 19.45 -10.06 -1.44
CA THR A 41 20.28 -9.51 -2.53
C THR A 41 19.93 -8.06 -2.85
N ARG A 42 18.89 -7.50 -2.22
CA ARG A 42 18.45 -6.12 -2.44
C ARG A 42 19.47 -5.15 -1.86
N ARG A 43 19.96 -4.23 -2.68
CA ARG A 43 21.00 -3.26 -2.29
C ARG A 43 20.89 -1.98 -3.14
N PRO A 44 19.83 -1.16 -2.91
CA PRO A 44 19.72 0.12 -3.60
C PRO A 44 20.85 1.06 -3.17
N ILE A 45 21.17 2.05 -4.00
CA ILE A 45 22.16 3.09 -3.64
C ILE A 45 21.68 4.07 -2.57
N TYR A 46 20.36 4.11 -2.34
CA TYR A 46 19.68 5.13 -1.53
C TYR A 46 19.21 4.65 -0.15
N ALA A 47 19.42 3.38 0.20
CA ALA A 47 19.05 2.83 1.50
C ALA A 47 20.00 1.69 1.89
N LYS A 48 20.19 1.48 3.20
CA LYS A 48 20.79 0.23 3.67
C LYS A 48 19.82 -0.92 3.45
N GLN A 49 20.35 -2.14 3.48
CA GLN A 49 19.59 -3.35 3.21
C GLN A 49 18.45 -3.60 4.22
N ASP A 50 18.55 -3.05 5.43
CA ASP A 50 17.62 -3.23 6.54
C ASP A 50 17.23 -1.90 7.22
N GLU A 51 17.29 -0.79 6.46
CA GLU A 51 17.12 0.58 6.98
C GLU A 51 15.75 0.81 7.64
N TRP A 52 14.68 0.24 7.09
CA TRP A 52 13.30 0.64 7.35
C TRP A 52 12.52 -0.35 8.23
N LEU A 53 12.70 -1.65 8.02
CA LEU A 53 11.90 -2.68 8.70
C LEU A 53 12.78 -3.64 9.52
N GLY A 54 13.69 -4.33 8.87
CA GLY A 54 14.51 -5.39 9.44
C GLY A 54 15.42 -4.89 10.55
N GLY A 55 16.12 -3.78 10.35
CA GLY A 55 16.98 -3.15 11.37
C GLY A 55 16.20 -2.77 12.63
N PRO A 56 15.11 -1.98 12.51
CA PRO A 56 14.24 -1.66 13.64
C PRO A 56 13.66 -2.89 14.36
N MET A 57 13.24 -3.93 13.64
CA MET A 57 12.74 -5.18 14.24
C MET A 57 13.84 -5.93 15.00
N LYS A 58 15.03 -6.06 14.40
CA LYS A 58 16.20 -6.67 15.05
C LYS A 58 16.62 -5.91 16.32
N SER A 59 16.54 -4.59 16.34
CA SER A 59 16.81 -3.79 17.55
C SER A 59 15.83 -4.09 18.70
N LYS A 60 14.67 -4.64 18.38
CA LYS A 60 13.65 -5.11 19.35
C LYS A 60 13.73 -6.63 19.59
N GLN A 61 14.81 -7.28 19.16
CA GLN A 61 15.04 -8.73 19.27
C GLN A 61 14.04 -9.58 18.48
N ILE A 62 13.35 -9.00 17.48
CA ILE A 62 12.49 -9.71 16.55
C ILE A 62 13.36 -10.09 15.35
N THR A 63 14.02 -11.25 15.42
CA THR A 63 15.01 -11.69 14.40
C THR A 63 14.50 -12.81 13.50
N ASP A 64 13.40 -13.48 13.89
CA ASP A 64 12.77 -14.52 13.08
C ASP A 64 12.07 -13.89 11.86
N LEU A 65 12.50 -14.28 10.66
CA LEU A 65 12.07 -13.63 9.42
C LEU A 65 10.58 -13.86 9.11
N ASP A 66 10.05 -15.01 9.48
CA ASP A 66 8.64 -15.32 9.23
C ASP A 66 7.74 -14.53 10.17
N LEU A 67 8.11 -14.43 11.46
CA LEU A 67 7.47 -13.52 12.41
C LEU A 67 7.53 -12.06 11.94
N GLN A 68 8.68 -11.60 11.45
CA GLN A 68 8.80 -10.23 10.92
C GLN A 68 7.80 -10.00 9.77
N ARG A 69 7.70 -10.94 8.83
CA ARG A 69 6.75 -10.86 7.70
C ARG A 69 5.29 -10.91 8.17
N GLU A 70 4.97 -11.75 9.15
CA GLU A 70 3.62 -11.82 9.72
C GLU A 70 3.21 -10.52 10.39
N ILE A 71 4.13 -9.87 11.13
CA ILE A 71 3.89 -8.55 11.72
C ILE A 71 3.56 -7.54 10.62
N ILE A 72 4.37 -7.47 9.55
CA ILE A 72 4.09 -6.58 8.41
C ILE A 72 2.72 -6.87 7.81
N ARG A 73 2.40 -8.14 7.57
CA ARG A 73 1.10 -8.54 7.00
C ARG A 73 -0.06 -8.05 7.85
N ILE A 74 -0.01 -8.25 9.17
CA ILE A 74 -1.04 -7.77 10.11
C ILE A 74 -1.18 -6.24 10.05
N LEU A 75 -0.08 -5.51 10.00
CA LEU A 75 -0.12 -4.04 9.92
C LEU A 75 -0.71 -3.55 8.60
N ILE A 76 -0.36 -4.19 7.49
CA ILE A 76 -0.91 -3.86 6.16
C ILE A 76 -2.39 -4.23 6.07
N ASP A 77 -2.79 -5.39 6.59
CA ASP A 77 -4.20 -5.81 6.62
C ASP A 77 -5.04 -4.83 7.46
N ALA A 78 -4.58 -4.48 8.65
CA ALA A 78 -5.28 -3.50 9.51
C ALA A 78 -5.38 -2.11 8.86
N PHE A 79 -4.36 -1.70 8.09
CA PHE A 79 -4.39 -0.46 7.32
C PHE A 79 -5.37 -0.55 6.15
N HIS A 80 -5.37 -1.65 5.41
CA HIS A 80 -6.31 -1.88 4.32
C HIS A 80 -7.76 -1.88 4.82
N ASP A 81 -8.05 -2.56 5.92
CA ASP A 81 -9.38 -2.54 6.55
C ASP A 81 -9.81 -1.12 6.95
N MET A 82 -8.86 -0.26 7.33
CA MET A 82 -9.12 1.15 7.60
C MET A 82 -9.46 1.92 6.33
N LEU A 83 -8.77 1.66 5.21
CA LEU A 83 -9.09 2.26 3.91
C LEU A 83 -10.48 1.82 3.41
N GLU A 84 -10.84 0.55 3.58
CA GLU A 84 -12.20 0.05 3.27
C GLU A 84 -13.27 0.78 4.11
N ARG A 85 -13.01 0.98 5.41
CA ARG A 85 -13.90 1.79 6.26
C ARG A 85 -14.00 3.25 5.81
N VAL A 86 -12.90 3.84 5.33
CA VAL A 86 -12.88 5.20 4.77
C VAL A 86 -13.70 5.26 3.48
N ALA A 87 -13.57 4.25 2.61
CA ALA A 87 -14.30 4.19 1.35
C ALA A 87 -15.80 3.96 1.56
N GLY A 88 -16.17 3.14 2.54
CA GLY A 88 -17.56 2.77 2.80
C GLY A 88 -18.20 2.11 1.58
N GLN A 89 -19.47 2.43 1.31
CA GLN A 89 -20.15 1.95 0.10
C GLN A 89 -19.80 2.85 -1.09
N SER A 90 -18.86 2.42 -1.94
CA SER A 90 -18.36 3.21 -3.08
C SER A 90 -19.45 3.68 -4.07
N SER A 91 -20.57 2.96 -4.17
CA SER A 91 -21.74 3.39 -4.97
C SER A 91 -22.35 4.71 -4.49
N THR A 92 -22.16 5.03 -3.21
CA THR A 92 -22.70 6.23 -2.55
C THR A 92 -21.60 7.27 -2.31
N THR A 93 -20.41 6.83 -1.90
CA THR A 93 -19.31 7.74 -1.52
C THR A 93 -18.46 8.19 -2.71
N HIS A 94 -18.51 7.44 -3.83
CA HIS A 94 -17.58 7.55 -4.96
C HIS A 94 -16.10 7.49 -4.53
N VAL A 95 -15.80 6.77 -3.45
CA VAL A 95 -14.44 6.49 -2.99
C VAL A 95 -14.16 5.01 -3.21
N HIS A 96 -13.08 4.69 -3.91
CA HIS A 96 -12.73 3.33 -4.32
C HIS A 96 -11.35 2.97 -3.78
N VAL A 97 -11.25 1.81 -3.13
CA VAL A 97 -9.97 1.26 -2.69
C VAL A 97 -9.35 0.45 -3.82
N ILE A 98 -8.10 0.74 -4.13
CA ILE A 98 -7.28 -0.08 -5.01
C ILE A 98 -6.50 -1.05 -4.12
N ASP A 99 -6.94 -2.31 -4.10
CA ASP A 99 -6.23 -3.37 -3.39
C ASP A 99 -5.03 -3.85 -4.23
N VAL A 100 -3.85 -3.63 -3.65
CA VAL A 100 -2.56 -4.00 -4.25
C VAL A 100 -1.85 -5.09 -3.45
N ARG A 101 -2.48 -5.63 -2.38
CA ARG A 101 -1.89 -6.73 -1.60
C ARG A 101 -1.74 -7.99 -2.46
N GLY A 102 -0.62 -8.69 -2.30
CA GLY A 102 -0.27 -9.89 -3.06
C GLY A 102 0.11 -9.64 -4.52
N THR A 103 0.34 -8.39 -4.93
CA THR A 103 0.69 -8.05 -6.33
C THR A 103 2.17 -8.28 -6.64
N LEU A 104 3.03 -8.02 -5.68
CA LEU A 104 4.48 -8.04 -5.78
C LEU A 104 5.03 -9.39 -5.31
N GLY A 105 5.77 -10.05 -6.19
CA GLY A 105 6.59 -11.20 -5.86
C GLY A 105 7.92 -10.78 -5.20
N LYS A 106 8.66 -11.78 -4.69
CA LYS A 106 9.93 -11.56 -3.98
C LYS A 106 10.95 -10.72 -4.77
N THR A 107 11.03 -10.90 -6.09
CA THR A 107 11.98 -10.20 -6.97
C THR A 107 11.50 -8.81 -7.41
N ASP A 108 10.26 -8.44 -7.10
CA ASP A 108 9.71 -7.15 -7.49
C ASP A 108 10.10 -6.02 -6.54
N TRP A 109 10.80 -6.32 -5.45
CA TRP A 109 11.24 -5.36 -4.44
C TRP A 109 12.68 -4.89 -4.68
N ALA A 110 12.88 -3.58 -4.77
CA ALA A 110 14.21 -2.97 -4.87
C ALA A 110 14.88 -2.83 -3.50
N ASP A 111 14.08 -2.60 -2.46
CA ASP A 111 14.48 -2.58 -1.06
C ASP A 111 13.35 -3.15 -0.17
N GLU A 112 13.32 -2.84 1.12
CA GLU A 112 12.29 -3.33 2.03
C GLU A 112 10.87 -2.85 1.73
N ILE A 113 10.70 -1.64 1.19
CA ILE A 113 9.41 -0.94 1.08
C ILE A 113 9.12 -0.37 -0.32
N HIS A 114 10.11 -0.37 -1.21
CA HIS A 114 10.03 0.14 -2.57
C HIS A 114 10.13 -1.00 -3.59
N GLY A 115 9.24 -0.97 -4.57
CA GLY A 115 9.30 -1.85 -5.73
C GLY A 115 10.42 -1.47 -6.71
N THR A 116 10.79 -2.43 -7.55
CA THR A 116 11.50 -2.18 -8.81
C THR A 116 10.56 -1.52 -9.82
N SER A 117 11.09 -1.04 -10.95
CA SER A 117 10.25 -0.56 -12.05
C SER A 117 9.25 -1.62 -12.55
N ALA A 118 9.66 -2.90 -12.56
CA ALA A 118 8.77 -4.00 -12.92
C ALA A 118 7.68 -4.23 -11.86
N GLY A 119 8.03 -4.15 -10.58
CA GLY A 119 7.07 -4.20 -9.47
C GLY A 119 6.06 -3.07 -9.53
N PHE A 120 6.51 -1.82 -9.69
CA PHE A 120 5.62 -0.68 -9.84
C PHE A 120 4.71 -0.80 -11.07
N LYS A 121 5.17 -1.41 -12.17
CA LYS A 121 4.30 -1.70 -13.33
C LYS A 121 3.15 -2.64 -12.97
N LYS A 122 3.38 -3.65 -12.13
CA LYS A 122 2.32 -4.55 -11.65
C LYS A 122 1.30 -3.81 -10.78
N VAL A 123 1.78 -2.96 -9.86
CA VAL A 123 0.91 -2.10 -9.04
C VAL A 123 0.10 -1.15 -9.93
N ALA A 124 0.72 -0.50 -10.91
CA ALA A 124 0.04 0.37 -11.85
C ALA A 124 -1.07 -0.35 -12.64
N ALA A 125 -0.89 -1.63 -12.97
CA ALA A 125 -1.93 -2.42 -13.63
C ALA A 125 -3.19 -2.56 -12.75
N ARG A 126 -3.04 -2.69 -11.42
CA ARG A 126 -4.18 -2.71 -10.48
C ARG A 126 -4.94 -1.38 -10.48
N PHE A 127 -4.21 -0.25 -10.55
CA PHE A 127 -4.84 1.06 -10.71
C PHE A 127 -5.62 1.15 -12.01
N SER A 128 -5.02 0.78 -13.13
CA SER A 128 -5.67 0.82 -14.44
C SER A 128 -6.94 -0.03 -14.48
N GLU A 129 -6.91 -1.21 -13.88
CA GLU A 129 -8.06 -2.11 -13.76
C GLU A 129 -9.20 -1.47 -12.95
N THR A 130 -8.92 -0.99 -11.74
CA THR A 130 -9.94 -0.37 -10.88
C THR A 130 -10.50 0.91 -11.49
N ILE A 131 -9.65 1.75 -12.06
CA ILE A 131 -10.08 2.96 -12.77
C ILE A 131 -10.99 2.56 -13.94
N GLY A 132 -10.56 1.63 -14.79
CA GLY A 132 -11.34 1.13 -15.92
C GLY A 132 -12.73 0.60 -15.52
N MET A 133 -12.82 -0.17 -14.44
CA MET A 133 -14.12 -0.65 -13.93
C MET A 133 -15.06 0.48 -13.49
N VAL A 134 -14.51 1.56 -12.94
CA VAL A 134 -15.29 2.68 -12.36
C VAL A 134 -15.66 3.74 -13.40
N ILE A 135 -14.73 4.09 -14.31
CA ILE A 135 -14.93 5.16 -15.28
C ILE A 135 -15.21 4.67 -16.71
N GLY A 136 -14.76 3.46 -17.06
CA GLY A 136 -14.86 2.89 -18.41
C GLY A 136 -16.20 2.21 -18.74
N ASN A 137 -17.05 1.98 -17.73
CA ASN A 137 -18.43 1.50 -17.90
C ASN A 137 -19.46 2.64 -18.04
N ARG A 138 -19.04 3.80 -18.55
CA ARG A 138 -19.91 4.95 -18.85
C ARG A 138 -19.95 5.22 -20.34
#